data_AF-A0A3N5L7Y2-F1
#
_entry.id   AF-A0A3N5L7Y2-F1
#
_cell.length_a   1.000
_cell.length_b   1.000
_cell.length_c   1.000
_cell.angle_alpha   90.00
_cell.angle_beta   90.00
_cell.angle_gamma   90.00
#
_symmetry.space_group_name_H-M   'P 1'
#
loop_
_entity.id
_entity.type
_entity.pdbx_description
1 polymer ?
#
loop_
_entity_poly.entity_id
_entity_poly.type
_entity_poly.pdbx_seq_one_letter_code
_entity_poly.pdbx_strand_id
1 'polypeptide(L)'
;MEEIGEMIGKGFGIWRRNINLCIPFLLNFFVSMLVLISFIIVIFLVAMPSIDANSTLFQNSQDPQDVQAVQELITQVIGALGSLGWQTVLAATFLFLGMIVVLSLVEAFFLAGAIGMARQALEKGRADTGAMWSAGRRHFLNMFLYTILAGLITMAGLVFLLPGIVQISGAVQAEPAALGILIAGFLMFILYAIVLTLA
;
A
#
# COMPACT_ATOMS: atom_id res chain seq x y z
N MET A 1 -35.47 11.42 13.69
CA MET A 1 -34.06 11.15 13.36
C MET A 1 -33.48 10.46 14.57
N GLU A 2 -32.85 9.28 14.41
CA GLU A 2 -32.11 8.66 15.52
C GLU A 2 -31.00 9.60 15.98
N GLU A 3 -30.80 9.72 17.28
CA GLU A 3 -29.62 10.41 17.80
C GLU A 3 -28.37 9.60 17.41
N ILE A 4 -27.30 10.30 17.04
CA ILE A 4 -26.02 9.66 16.64
C ILE A 4 -25.55 8.67 17.71
N GLY A 5 -25.77 8.99 19.00
CA GLY A 5 -25.43 8.10 20.11
C GLY A 5 -26.21 6.78 20.11
N GLU A 6 -27.49 6.82 19.72
CA GLU A 6 -28.31 5.61 19.63
C GLU A 6 -27.87 4.72 18.46
N MET A 7 -27.55 5.33 17.31
CA MET A 7 -27.03 4.63 16.13
C MET A 7 -25.69 3.95 16.43
N ILE A 8 -24.75 4.68 17.05
CA ILE A 8 -23.45 4.13 17.45
C ILE A 8 -23.63 3.02 18.49
N GLY A 9 -24.52 3.21 19.47
CA GLY A 9 -24.82 2.20 20.49
C GLY A 9 -25.38 0.91 19.88
N LYS A 10 -26.27 1.01 18.90
CA LYS A 10 -26.79 -0.14 18.14
C LYS A 10 -25.70 -0.83 17.33
N GLY A 11 -24.89 -0.07 16.60
CA GLY A 11 -23.75 -0.60 15.84
C GLY A 11 -22.76 -1.36 16.72
N PHE A 12 -22.38 -0.78 17.87
CA PHE A 12 -21.50 -1.43 18.84
C PHE A 12 -22.12 -2.69 19.45
N GLY A 13 -23.42 -2.67 19.77
CA GLY A 13 -24.16 -3.83 20.27
C GLY A 13 -24.17 -5.00 19.27
N ILE A 14 -24.35 -4.70 17.98
CA ILE A 14 -24.30 -5.69 16.89
C ILE A 14 -22.88 -6.26 16.76
N TRP A 15 -21.86 -5.39 16.77
CA TRP A 15 -20.47 -5.81 16.68
C TRP A 15 -20.06 -6.71 17.85
N ARG A 16 -20.44 -6.35 19.09
CA ARG A 16 -20.12 -7.14 20.29
C ARG A 16 -20.74 -8.54 20.25
N ARG A 17 -21.95 -8.69 19.69
CA ARG A 17 -22.60 -10.01 19.49
C ARG A 17 -22.01 -10.79 18.33
N ASN A 18 -21.24 -10.14 17.45
CA ASN A 18 -20.72 -10.70 16.20
C ASN A 18 -19.22 -10.36 16.03
N ILE A 19 -18.39 -10.82 16.96
CA ILE A 19 -16.92 -10.64 16.91
C ILE A 19 -16.30 -11.14 15.59
N ASN A 20 -16.96 -12.11 14.96
CA ASN A 20 -16.56 -12.62 13.66
C ASN A 20 -16.62 -11.57 12.52
N LEU A 21 -17.26 -10.41 12.72
CA LEU A 21 -17.15 -9.26 11.80
C LEU A 21 -15.70 -8.78 11.61
N CYS A 22 -14.78 -9.13 12.52
CA CYS A 22 -13.36 -8.83 12.39
C CYS A 22 -12.61 -9.81 11.47
N ILE A 23 -13.17 -10.99 11.16
CA ILE A 23 -12.50 -12.04 10.37
C ILE A 23 -12.03 -11.55 8.99
N PRO A 24 -12.85 -10.82 8.19
CA PRO A 24 -12.40 -10.35 6.88
C PRO A 24 -11.12 -9.50 6.97
N PHE A 25 -11.01 -8.65 7.99
CA PHE A 25 -9.84 -7.78 8.20
C PHE A 25 -8.61 -8.57 8.63
N LEU A 26 -8.78 -9.55 9.53
CA LEU A 26 -7.69 -10.44 9.94
C LEU A 26 -7.17 -11.26 8.75
N LEU A 27 -8.07 -11.86 7.97
CA LEU A 27 -7.69 -12.62 6.79
C LEU A 27 -7.04 -11.73 5.73
N ASN A 28 -7.55 -10.51 5.51
CA ASN A 28 -6.90 -9.53 4.64
C ASN A 28 -5.46 -9.27 5.06
N PHE A 29 -5.22 -9.04 6.35
CA PHE A 29 -3.88 -8.81 6.89
C PHE A 29 -2.94 -9.99 6.63
N PHE A 30 -3.34 -11.21 7.02
CA PHE A 30 -2.49 -12.39 6.86
C PHE A 30 -2.24 -12.75 5.39
N VAL A 31 -3.26 -12.68 4.54
CA VAL A 31 -3.13 -12.97 3.11
C VAL A 31 -2.26 -11.89 2.43
N SER A 32 -2.47 -10.61 2.75
CA SER A 32 -1.64 -9.53 2.21
C SER A 32 -0.18 -9.66 2.65
N MET A 33 0.08 -10.04 3.90
CA MET A 33 1.43 -10.32 4.39
C MET A 33 2.08 -11.49 3.64
N LEU A 34 1.33 -12.56 3.38
CA LEU A 34 1.81 -13.71 2.61
C LEU A 34 2.16 -13.32 1.17
N VAL A 35 1.29 -12.55 0.52
CA VAL A 35 1.54 -12.00 -0.82
C VAL A 35 2.81 -11.15 -0.81
N LEU A 36 2.93 -10.21 0.13
CA LEU A 36 4.10 -9.34 0.25
C LEU A 36 5.40 -10.15 0.40
N ILE A 37 5.44 -11.11 1.33
CA ILE A 37 6.61 -11.97 1.55
C ILE A 37 6.96 -12.75 0.28
N SER A 38 5.96 -13.29 -0.42
CA SER A 38 6.17 -14.03 -1.66
C SER A 38 6.81 -13.16 -2.74
N PHE A 39 6.35 -11.92 -2.90
CA PHE A 39 6.92 -10.98 -3.86
C PHE A 39 8.34 -10.54 -3.47
N ILE A 40 8.60 -10.29 -2.18
CA ILE A 40 9.95 -9.99 -1.69
C ILE A 40 10.90 -11.13 -2.04
N ILE A 41 10.53 -12.39 -1.76
CA ILE A 41 11.35 -13.55 -2.09
C ILE A 41 11.66 -13.60 -3.60
N VAL A 42 10.67 -13.40 -4.46
CA VAL A 42 10.86 -13.39 -5.91
C VAL A 42 11.80 -12.26 -6.35
N ILE A 43 11.62 -11.05 -5.82
CA ILE A 43 12.49 -9.91 -6.12
C ILE A 43 13.94 -10.20 -5.70
N PHE A 44 14.12 -10.75 -4.49
CA PHE A 44 15.45 -11.15 -4.01
C PHE A 44 16.09 -12.22 -4.91
N LEU A 45 15.34 -13.25 -5.32
CA LEU A 45 15.85 -14.29 -6.21
C LEU A 45 16.23 -13.77 -7.60
N VAL A 46 15.51 -12.76 -8.11
CA VAL A 46 15.78 -12.14 -9.42
C VAL A 46 16.94 -11.14 -9.34
N ALA A 47 17.13 -10.44 -8.22
CA ALA A 47 18.16 -9.41 -8.04
C ALA A 47 19.50 -9.96 -7.50
N MET A 48 19.50 -11.13 -6.85
CA MET A 48 20.71 -11.78 -6.30
C MET A 48 21.77 -12.23 -7.33
N PRO A 49 21.44 -12.65 -8.57
CA PRO A 49 22.46 -13.07 -9.54
C PRO A 49 23.46 -11.96 -9.91
N SER A 50 23.15 -10.69 -9.61
CA SER A 50 24.05 -9.53 -9.77
C SER A 50 24.95 -9.26 -8.57
N ILE A 51 24.78 -9.96 -7.45
CA ILE A 51 25.73 -9.96 -6.33
C ILE A 51 26.63 -11.16 -6.56
N ASP A 52 27.80 -10.94 -7.17
CA ASP A 52 28.82 -11.97 -7.30
C ASP A 52 29.00 -12.66 -5.93
N ALA A 53 28.77 -13.97 -5.90
CA ALA A 53 28.93 -14.83 -4.72
C ALA A 53 30.40 -14.97 -4.27
N ASN A 54 31.27 -14.02 -4.63
CA ASN A 54 32.67 -13.95 -4.24
C ASN A 54 32.90 -12.98 -3.06
N SER A 55 31.87 -12.79 -2.23
CA SER A 55 31.92 -11.76 -1.21
C SER A 55 32.76 -12.19 -0.01
N THR A 56 34.00 -11.74 -0.03
CA THR A 56 34.81 -11.35 1.14
C THR A 56 34.06 -10.46 2.15
N LEU A 57 32.83 -10.02 1.85
CA LEU A 57 31.93 -9.21 2.70
C LEU A 57 31.57 -9.84 4.05
N PHE A 58 31.48 -11.17 4.14
CA PHE A 58 31.20 -11.85 5.43
C PHE A 58 32.47 -12.29 6.18
N GLN A 59 33.64 -12.22 5.54
CA GLN A 59 34.90 -12.63 6.17
C GLN A 59 35.58 -11.47 6.91
N ASN A 60 35.35 -10.23 6.49
CA ASN A 60 35.96 -9.04 7.10
C ASN A 60 35.08 -8.37 8.18
N SER A 61 33.85 -8.82 8.39
CA SER A 61 32.91 -8.27 9.37
C SER A 61 33.11 -8.87 10.77
N GLN A 62 34.36 -8.90 11.26
CA GLN A 62 34.65 -9.27 12.66
C GLN A 62 34.50 -8.11 13.64
N ASP A 63 34.35 -6.86 13.15
CA ASP A 63 34.11 -5.70 14.03
C ASP A 63 33.01 -4.77 13.47
N PRO A 64 31.81 -4.70 14.10
CA PRO A 64 30.69 -3.85 13.68
C PRO A 64 30.93 -2.34 13.82
N GLN A 65 32.08 -1.89 14.33
CA GLN A 65 32.37 -0.47 14.61
C GLN A 65 33.14 0.26 13.49
N ASP A 66 33.57 -0.44 12.44
CA ASP A 66 34.25 0.20 11.32
C ASP A 66 33.25 0.88 10.38
N VAL A 67 33.10 2.19 10.56
CA VAL A 67 32.31 3.08 9.68
C VAL A 67 32.73 2.94 8.21
N GLN A 68 34.00 2.60 7.95
CA GLN A 68 34.53 2.33 6.61
C GLN A 68 33.95 1.07 5.96
N ALA A 69 33.77 -0.03 6.72
CA ALA A 69 33.18 -1.26 6.19
C ALA A 69 31.70 -1.09 5.83
N VAL A 70 30.97 -0.31 6.63
CA VAL A 70 29.58 0.07 6.32
C VAL A 70 29.52 0.96 5.08
N GLN A 71 30.46 1.88 4.93
CA GLN A 71 30.52 2.78 3.78
C GLN A 71 30.88 2.06 2.47
N GLU A 72 31.78 1.08 2.52
CA GLU A 72 32.09 0.22 1.37
C GLU A 72 30.90 -0.66 0.97
N LEU A 73 30.18 -1.24 1.95
CA LEU A 73 28.95 -1.99 1.70
C LEU A 73 27.89 -1.11 1.02
N ILE A 74 27.66 0.11 1.53
CA ILE A 74 26.71 1.06 0.93
C ILE A 74 27.13 1.42 -0.51
N THR A 75 28.42 1.68 -0.74
CA THR A 75 28.93 2.06 -2.07
C THR A 75 28.81 0.91 -3.07
N GLN A 76 29.05 -0.32 -2.64
CA GLN A 76 28.87 -1.52 -3.48
C GLN A 76 27.40 -1.81 -3.75
N VAL A 77 26.50 -1.64 -2.77
CA VAL A 77 25.06 -1.79 -2.98
C VAL A 77 24.54 -0.73 -3.96
N ILE A 78 24.95 0.53 -3.81
CA ILE A 78 24.59 1.60 -4.75
C ILE A 78 25.18 1.33 -6.15
N GLY A 79 26.43 0.86 -6.22
CA GLY A 79 27.07 0.47 -7.48
C GLY A 79 26.37 -0.72 -8.17
N ALA A 80 25.94 -1.72 -7.40
CA ALA A 80 25.17 -2.86 -7.89
C ALA A 80 23.76 -2.46 -8.34
N LEU A 81 23.11 -1.51 -7.66
CA LEU A 81 21.85 -0.93 -8.10
C LEU A 81 22.01 -0.07 -9.36
N GLY A 82 23.15 0.64 -9.49
CA GLY A 82 23.48 1.45 -10.67
C GLY A 82 23.92 0.65 -11.90
N SER A 83 24.39 -0.59 -11.71
CA SER A 83 24.73 -1.52 -12.79
C SER A 83 23.56 -2.38 -13.25
N LEU A 84 22.37 -2.22 -12.63
CA LEU A 84 21.16 -2.90 -13.07
C LEU A 84 20.84 -2.49 -14.51
N GLY A 85 20.92 -3.47 -15.42
CA GLY A 85 20.51 -3.28 -16.80
C GLY A 85 19.04 -2.84 -16.89
N TRP A 86 18.69 -2.07 -17.92
CA TRP A 86 17.31 -1.60 -18.15
C TRP A 86 16.26 -2.75 -18.11
N GLN A 87 16.68 -3.97 -18.47
CA GLN A 87 15.86 -5.18 -18.42
C GLN A 87 15.47 -5.57 -16.98
N THR A 88 16.39 -5.49 -16.02
CA THR A 88 16.09 -5.81 -14.61
C THR A 88 15.22 -4.73 -13.97
N VAL A 89 15.43 -3.46 -14.33
CA VAL A 89 14.58 -2.35 -13.89
C VAL A 89 13.15 -2.51 -14.40
N LEU A 90 12.96 -2.84 -15.68
CA LEU A 90 11.63 -3.12 -16.23
C LEU A 90 10.97 -4.33 -15.59
N ALA A 91 11.71 -5.42 -15.40
CA ALA A 91 11.20 -6.62 -14.73
C ALA A 91 10.77 -6.33 -13.28
N ALA A 92 11.59 -5.60 -12.53
CA ALA A 92 11.27 -5.18 -11.17
C ALA A 92 10.04 -4.26 -11.13
N THR A 93 9.92 -3.34 -12.08
CA THR A 93 8.75 -2.44 -12.21
C THR A 93 7.47 -3.24 -12.50
N PHE A 94 7.53 -4.20 -13.42
CA PHE A 94 6.39 -5.05 -13.75
C PHE A 94 5.99 -5.94 -12.57
N LEU A 95 6.96 -6.51 -11.85
CA LEU A 95 6.71 -7.27 -10.62
C LEU A 95 6.06 -6.41 -9.54
N PHE A 96 6.55 -5.19 -9.34
CA PHE A 96 5.98 -4.24 -8.39
C PHE A 96 4.54 -3.85 -8.74
N LEU A 97 4.26 -3.56 -10.01
CA LEU A 97 2.89 -3.31 -10.48
C LEU A 97 1.99 -4.53 -10.30
N GLY A 98 2.49 -5.73 -10.62
CA GLY A 98 1.77 -6.98 -10.39
C GLY A 98 1.43 -7.19 -8.92
N MET A 99 2.37 -6.89 -8.01
CA MET A 99 2.14 -6.94 -6.56
C MET A 99 1.00 -6.02 -6.14
N ILE A 100 1.00 -4.76 -6.60
CA ILE A 100 -0.07 -3.80 -6.29
C ILE A 100 -1.44 -4.33 -6.74
N VAL A 101 -1.50 -4.90 -7.94
CA VAL A 101 -2.74 -5.49 -8.48
C VAL A 101 -3.21 -6.67 -7.64
N VAL A 102 -2.32 -7.57 -7.23
CA VAL A 102 -2.69 -8.72 -6.39
C VAL A 102 -3.14 -8.27 -5.01
N LEU A 103 -2.44 -7.32 -4.37
CA LEU A 103 -2.83 -6.80 -3.07
C LEU A 103 -4.18 -6.10 -3.10
N SER A 104 -4.45 -5.29 -4.13
CA SER A 104 -5.76 -4.64 -4.30
C SER A 104 -6.89 -5.63 -4.58
N LEU A 105 -6.62 -6.76 -5.27
CA LEU A 105 -7.60 -7.84 -5.42
C LEU A 105 -7.93 -8.51 -4.09
N VAL A 106 -6.91 -8.79 -3.28
CA VAL A 106 -7.06 -9.37 -1.94
C VAL A 106 -7.91 -8.44 -1.06
N GLU A 107 -7.56 -7.16 -1.02
CA GLU A 107 -8.29 -6.15 -0.27
C GLU A 107 -9.75 -6.05 -0.72
N ALA A 108 -9.99 -5.95 -2.04
CA ALA A 108 -11.33 -5.86 -2.60
C ALA A 108 -12.21 -7.08 -2.24
N PHE A 109 -11.64 -8.29 -2.25
CA PHE A 109 -12.35 -9.50 -1.86
C PHE A 109 -12.79 -9.45 -0.40
N PHE A 110 -11.87 -9.12 0.50
CA PHE A 110 -12.16 -9.10 1.94
C PHE A 110 -13.03 -7.92 2.34
N LEU A 111 -12.88 -6.75 1.71
CA LEU A 111 -13.74 -5.59 1.93
C LEU A 111 -15.18 -5.87 1.49
N ALA A 112 -15.37 -6.47 0.30
CA ALA A 112 -16.69 -6.91 -0.15
C ALA A 112 -17.29 -7.96 0.80
N GLY A 113 -16.45 -8.88 1.31
CA GLY A 113 -16.84 -9.85 2.33
C GLY A 113 -17.28 -9.19 3.65
N ALA A 114 -16.56 -8.18 4.11
CA ALA A 114 -16.87 -7.43 5.33
C ALA A 114 -18.22 -6.69 5.21
N ILE A 115 -18.46 -6.03 4.07
CA ILE A 115 -19.73 -5.37 3.79
C ILE A 115 -20.89 -6.38 3.79
N GLY A 116 -20.68 -7.56 3.17
CA GLY A 116 -21.65 -8.65 3.18
C GLY A 116 -21.98 -9.15 4.59
N MET A 117 -20.97 -9.34 5.44
CA MET A 117 -21.16 -9.75 6.83
C MET A 117 -21.86 -8.66 7.67
N ALA A 118 -21.50 -7.39 7.49
CA ALA A 118 -22.13 -6.27 8.19
C ALA A 118 -23.62 -6.17 7.84
N ARG A 119 -23.95 -6.29 6.55
CA ARG A 119 -25.34 -6.33 6.08
C ARG A 119 -26.11 -7.51 6.69
N GLN A 120 -25.52 -8.70 6.72
CA GLN A 120 -26.16 -9.87 7.31
C GLN A 120 -26.38 -9.70 8.82
N ALA A 121 -25.42 -9.09 9.53
CA ALA A 121 -25.55 -8.80 10.96
C ALA A 121 -26.70 -7.83 11.25
N LEU A 122 -26.88 -6.82 10.39
CA LEU A 122 -27.99 -5.87 10.49
C LEU A 122 -29.34 -6.53 10.20
N GLU A 123 -29.43 -7.38 9.18
CA GLU A 123 -30.70 -8.00 8.77
C GLU A 123 -31.11 -9.18 9.66
N LYS A 124 -30.15 -10.00 10.11
CA LYS A 124 -30.42 -11.30 10.78
C LYS A 124 -29.94 -11.34 12.23
N GLY A 125 -29.30 -10.29 12.73
CA GLY A 125 -28.70 -10.23 14.06
C GLY A 125 -27.45 -11.11 14.24
N ARG A 126 -27.02 -11.82 13.19
CA ARG A 126 -25.86 -12.71 13.18
C ARG A 126 -25.03 -12.54 11.92
N ALA A 127 -23.70 -12.53 12.05
CA ALA A 127 -22.77 -12.60 10.93
C ALA A 127 -22.24 -14.03 10.78
N ASP A 128 -21.98 -14.45 9.55
CA ASP A 128 -21.46 -15.78 9.22
C ASP A 128 -20.29 -15.64 8.23
N THR A 129 -19.27 -16.47 8.37
CA THR A 129 -18.13 -16.52 7.44
C THR A 129 -18.57 -17.03 6.06
N GLY A 130 -19.64 -17.82 5.98
CA GLY A 130 -20.25 -18.19 4.71
C GLY A 130 -20.76 -16.96 3.93
N ALA A 131 -21.29 -15.96 4.63
CA ALA A 131 -21.72 -14.71 4.00
C ALA A 131 -20.54 -13.91 3.47
N MET A 132 -19.42 -13.87 4.20
CA MET A 132 -18.16 -13.28 3.72
C MET A 132 -17.75 -13.86 2.37
N TRP A 133 -17.68 -15.19 2.26
CA TRP A 133 -17.22 -15.88 1.06
C TRP A 133 -18.17 -15.73 -0.13
N SER A 134 -19.48 -15.69 0.14
CA SER A 134 -20.48 -15.43 -0.90
C SER A 134 -20.43 -13.99 -1.43
N ALA A 135 -20.32 -13.00 -0.53
CA ALA A 135 -20.25 -11.59 -0.89
C ALA A 135 -18.93 -11.25 -1.58
N GLY A 136 -17.81 -11.75 -1.06
CA GLY A 136 -16.50 -11.63 -1.67
C GLY A 136 -16.52 -12.14 -3.11
N ARG A 137 -16.86 -13.41 -3.36
CA ARG A 137 -16.87 -13.95 -4.73
C ARG A 137 -17.84 -13.25 -5.69
N ARG A 138 -18.97 -12.74 -5.19
CA ARG A 138 -19.97 -12.08 -6.02
C ARG A 138 -19.60 -10.65 -6.39
N HIS A 139 -18.93 -9.93 -5.49
CA HIS A 139 -18.73 -8.48 -5.62
C HIS A 139 -17.26 -8.03 -5.63
N PHE A 140 -16.29 -8.92 -5.46
CA PHE A 140 -14.87 -8.54 -5.39
C PHE A 140 -14.41 -7.79 -6.64
N LEU A 141 -14.85 -8.19 -7.84
CA LEU A 141 -14.41 -7.53 -9.07
C LEU A 141 -14.92 -6.10 -9.15
N ASN A 142 -16.18 -5.86 -8.77
CA ASN A 142 -16.74 -4.52 -8.72
C ASN A 142 -16.03 -3.66 -7.66
N MET A 143 -15.72 -4.23 -6.49
CA MET A 143 -14.93 -3.51 -5.49
C MET A 143 -13.49 -3.26 -5.93
N PHE A 144 -12.87 -4.20 -6.64
CA PHE A 144 -11.53 -4.03 -7.17
C PHE A 144 -11.48 -2.90 -8.20
N LEU A 145 -12.44 -2.87 -9.13
CA LEU A 145 -12.56 -1.78 -10.10
C LEU A 145 -12.84 -0.44 -9.42
N TYR A 146 -13.66 -0.42 -8.38
CA TYR A 146 -13.87 0.77 -7.56
C TYR A 146 -12.57 1.22 -6.88
N THR A 147 -11.82 0.32 -6.26
CA THR A 147 -10.54 0.64 -5.60
C THR A 147 -9.52 1.17 -6.60
N ILE A 148 -9.40 0.57 -7.79
CA ILE A 148 -8.52 1.08 -8.85
C ILE A 148 -8.99 2.46 -9.31
N LEU A 149 -10.28 2.64 -9.58
CA LEU A 149 -10.83 3.91 -10.04
C LEU A 149 -10.62 5.01 -9.00
N ALA A 150 -10.93 4.74 -7.73
CA ALA A 150 -10.68 5.67 -6.63
C ALA A 150 -9.20 6.01 -6.48
N GLY A 151 -8.31 5.01 -6.65
CA GLY A 151 -6.86 5.21 -6.66
C GLY A 151 -6.40 6.10 -7.82
N LEU A 152 -6.88 5.86 -9.03
CA LEU A 152 -6.56 6.67 -10.21
C LEU A 152 -7.06 8.12 -10.08
N ILE A 153 -8.28 8.31 -9.58
CA ILE A 153 -8.83 9.64 -9.32
C ILE A 153 -7.98 10.33 -8.23
N THR A 154 -7.63 9.63 -7.15
CA THR A 154 -6.74 10.18 -6.12
C THR A 154 -5.39 10.58 -6.70
N MET A 155 -4.79 9.76 -7.59
CA MET A 155 -3.54 10.08 -8.28
C MET A 155 -3.65 11.30 -9.20
N ALA A 156 -4.82 11.59 -9.79
CA ALA A 156 -5.03 12.82 -10.55
C ALA A 156 -4.84 14.08 -9.68
N GLY A 157 -5.07 13.98 -8.36
CA GLY A 157 -4.78 15.04 -7.40
C GLY A 157 -3.29 15.42 -7.32
N LEU A 158 -2.36 14.58 -7.78
CA LEU A 158 -0.93 14.93 -7.83
C LEU A 158 -0.64 16.14 -8.72
N VAL A 159 -1.57 16.52 -9.60
CA VAL A 159 -1.50 17.76 -10.40
C VAL A 159 -1.29 18.99 -9.52
N PHE A 160 -1.82 19.01 -8.29
CA PHE A 160 -1.63 20.13 -7.36
C PHE A 160 -0.17 20.32 -6.91
N LEU A 161 0.67 19.27 -7.01
CA LEU A 161 2.09 19.34 -6.66
C LEU A 161 2.96 19.88 -7.81
N LEU A 162 2.47 19.80 -9.06
CA LEU A 162 3.25 20.16 -10.25
C LEU A 162 3.82 21.59 -10.21
N PRO A 163 3.07 22.64 -9.82
CA PRO A 163 3.62 23.99 -9.77
C PRO A 163 4.81 24.13 -8.82
N GLY A 164 4.78 23.44 -7.66
CA GLY A 164 5.87 23.45 -6.70
C GLY A 164 7.10 22.70 -7.20
N ILE A 165 6.89 21.53 -7.84
CA ILE A 165 7.97 20.72 -8.41
C ILE A 165 8.71 21.48 -9.51
N VAL A 166 7.99 22.17 -10.40
CA VAL A 166 8.58 22.94 -11.51
C VAL A 166 9.45 24.09 -11.00
N GLN A 167 9.07 24.75 -9.91
CA GLN A 167 9.86 25.86 -9.36
C GLN A 167 11.12 25.39 -8.64
N ILE A 168 11.08 24.22 -7.99
CA ILE A 168 12.26 23.65 -7.32
C ILE A 168 13.24 23.07 -8.34
N SER A 169 12.77 22.45 -9.42
CA SER A 169 13.64 21.83 -10.43
C SER A 169 14.42 22.84 -11.28
N GLY A 170 13.94 24.08 -11.38
CA GLY A 170 14.62 25.17 -12.08
C GLY A 170 15.66 25.94 -11.27
N ALA A 171 15.73 25.73 -9.94
CA ALA A 171 16.55 26.53 -9.04
C ALA A 171 17.63 25.69 -8.34
N VAL A 172 18.89 26.13 -8.42
CA VAL A 172 20.05 25.47 -7.76
C VAL A 172 19.95 25.55 -6.23
N GLN A 173 19.15 26.49 -5.71
CA GLN A 173 18.75 26.57 -4.31
C GLN A 173 17.24 26.75 -4.25
N ALA A 174 16.55 25.94 -3.44
CA ALA A 174 15.11 26.03 -3.28
C ALA A 174 14.75 27.40 -2.65
N GLU A 175 14.16 28.28 -3.43
CA GLU A 175 13.64 29.54 -2.90
C GLU A 175 12.53 29.27 -1.87
N PRO A 176 12.46 30.03 -0.77
CA PRO A 176 11.42 29.85 0.26
C PRO A 176 9.99 29.90 -0.32
N ALA A 177 9.78 30.69 -1.38
CA ALA A 177 8.52 30.78 -2.09
C ALA A 177 8.14 29.47 -2.82
N ALA A 178 9.11 28.78 -3.44
CA ALA A 178 8.89 27.51 -4.13
C ALA A 178 8.49 26.40 -3.16
N LEU A 179 9.12 26.37 -1.98
CA LEU A 179 8.72 25.46 -0.89
C LEU A 179 7.30 25.76 -0.39
N GLY A 180 6.94 27.04 -0.24
CA GLY A 180 5.58 27.45 0.13
C GLY A 180 4.51 26.96 -0.85
N ILE A 181 4.79 27.03 -2.15
CA ILE A 181 3.88 26.54 -3.20
C ILE A 181 3.77 25.02 -3.18
N LEU A 182 4.87 24.30 -2.95
CA LEU A 182 4.82 22.84 -2.82
C LEU A 182 3.98 22.41 -1.62
N ILE A 183 4.15 23.07 -0.47
CA ILE A 183 3.36 22.79 0.75
C ILE A 183 1.88 23.09 0.49
N ALA A 184 1.57 24.22 -0.15
CA ALA A 184 0.20 24.56 -0.52
C ALA A 184 -0.42 23.51 -1.48
N GLY A 185 0.35 23.06 -2.48
CA GLY A 185 -0.06 21.97 -3.37
C GLY A 185 -0.33 20.66 -2.62
N PHE A 186 0.51 20.33 -1.63
CA PHE A 186 0.33 19.15 -0.80
C PHE A 186 -0.91 19.24 0.09
N LEU A 187 -1.18 20.41 0.68
CA LEU A 187 -2.42 20.66 1.42
C LEU A 187 -3.66 20.52 0.52
N MET A 188 -3.60 21.06 -0.70
CA MET A 188 -4.68 20.91 -1.68
C MET A 188 -4.90 19.45 -2.08
N PHE A 189 -3.83 18.68 -2.26
CA PHE A 189 -3.92 17.24 -2.50
C PHE A 189 -4.60 16.49 -1.35
N ILE A 190 -4.26 16.80 -0.09
CA ILE A 190 -4.92 16.21 1.08
C ILE A 190 -6.41 16.56 1.12
N LEU A 191 -6.75 17.84 0.93
CA LEU A 191 -8.15 18.28 0.91
C LEU A 191 -8.94 17.58 -0.22
N TYR A 192 -8.33 17.47 -1.40
CA TYR A 192 -8.91 16.74 -2.53
C TYR A 192 -9.17 15.27 -2.19
N ALA A 193 -8.19 14.58 -1.60
CA ALA A 193 -8.33 13.19 -1.18
C ALA A 193 -9.45 13.03 -0.14
N ILE A 194 -9.53 13.93 0.85
CA ILE A 194 -10.61 13.91 1.86
C ILE A 194 -11.98 14.07 1.19
N VAL A 195 -12.14 15.05 0.30
CA VAL A 195 -13.41 15.28 -0.42
C VAL A 195 -13.82 14.04 -1.21
N LEU A 196 -12.89 13.38 -1.90
CA LEU A 196 -13.16 12.15 -2.63
C LEU A 196 -13.59 10.99 -1.73
N THR A 197 -13.01 10.86 -0.54
CA THR A 197 -13.40 9.78 0.39
C THR A 197 -14.76 10.00 1.04
N LEU A 198 -15.24 11.24 1.07
CA LEU A 198 -16.54 11.61 1.64
C LEU A 198 -17.67 11.58 0.60
N ALA A 199 -17.34 11.65 -0.69
CA ALA A 199 -18.28 11.64 -1.81
C ALA A 199 -18.66 10.21 -2.22
#